data_AF-A0A0F3H3R1-F1
#
_entry.id   AF-A0A0F3H3R1-F1
#
_cell.length_a   1.000
_cell.length_b   1.000
_cell.length_c   1.000
_cell.angle_alpha   90.00
_cell.angle_beta   90.00
_cell.angle_gamma   90.00
#
_symmetry.space_group_name_H-M   'P 1'
#
loop_
_entity.id
_entity.type
_entity.pdbx_description
1 polymer ?
#
loop_
_entity_poly.entity_id
_entity_poly.type
_entity_poly.pdbx_seq_one_letter_code
_entity_poly.pdbx_strand_id
1 'polypeptide(L)'
;MQKRQAKRQIIKEGEAIRYLENAREILRNTQIEGNNYMDRKPIREAFGTAYLAVLEAINEALIKKGLTPKQLPKKVETYRIALQDHLSVKNGKLLKEFNSLYDALHIAGYYQGLLYEVHLVKEAMKATERFIKKVTA
;
A
#
# COMPACT_ATOMS: atom_id res chain seq x y z
N MET A 1 -16.25 -22.49 -4.89
CA MET A 1 -16.51 -22.00 -3.50
C MET A 1 -15.40 -21.11 -2.94
N GLN A 2 -14.11 -21.44 -3.12
CA GLN A 2 -12.97 -20.67 -2.56
C GLN A 2 -12.91 -19.18 -2.95
N LYS A 3 -13.09 -18.81 -4.24
CA LYS A 3 -13.10 -17.40 -4.68
C LYS A 3 -14.18 -16.54 -4.00
N ARG A 4 -15.31 -17.15 -3.64
CA ARG A 4 -16.46 -16.48 -3.01
C ARG A 4 -16.25 -16.26 -1.51
N GLN A 5 -15.53 -17.17 -0.85
CA GLN A 5 -15.05 -17.00 0.54
C GLN A 5 -13.93 -15.96 0.62
N ALA A 6 -12.95 -16.00 -0.29
CA ALA A 6 -11.89 -14.98 -0.35
C ALA A 6 -12.46 -13.57 -0.57
N LYS A 7 -13.41 -13.41 -1.50
CA LYS A 7 -14.09 -12.12 -1.73
C LYS A 7 -14.87 -11.63 -0.50
N ARG A 8 -15.52 -12.52 0.25
CA ARG A 8 -16.21 -12.19 1.52
C ARG A 8 -15.23 -11.82 2.64
N GLN A 9 -14.07 -12.48 2.69
CA GLN A 9 -13.01 -12.18 3.64
C GLN A 9 -12.39 -10.80 3.34
N ILE A 10 -12.13 -10.47 2.07
CA ILE A 10 -11.63 -9.15 1.65
C ILE A 10 -12.61 -8.03 2.05
N ILE A 11 -13.91 -8.22 1.86
CA ILE A 11 -14.94 -7.24 2.29
C ILE A 11 -14.91 -7.03 3.82
N LYS A 12 -14.51 -8.04 4.59
CA LYS A 12 -14.39 -7.97 6.05
C LYS A 12 -13.08 -7.33 6.51
N GLU A 13 -12.03 -7.35 5.68
CA GLU A 13 -10.66 -6.95 6.04
C GLU A 13 -10.35 -5.46 5.78
N GLY A 14 -11.28 -4.70 5.18
CA GLY A 14 -11.15 -3.25 4.96
C GLY A 14 -10.74 -2.89 3.53
N GLU A 15 -10.85 -1.60 3.18
CA GLU A 15 -10.59 -1.12 1.83
C GLU A 15 -9.10 -1.22 1.49
N ALA A 16 -8.22 -0.97 2.46
CA ALA A 16 -6.78 -1.12 2.28
C ALA A 16 -6.37 -2.49 1.73
N ILE A 17 -6.94 -3.57 2.28
CA ILE A 17 -6.63 -4.95 1.83
C ILE A 17 -7.18 -5.21 0.43
N ARG A 18 -8.36 -4.65 0.10
CA ARG A 18 -8.92 -4.74 -1.26
C ARG A 18 -7.99 -4.13 -2.30
N TYR A 19 -7.40 -2.95 -2.03
CA TYR A 19 -6.42 -2.34 -2.93
C TYR A 19 -5.13 -3.19 -3.04
N LEU A 20 -4.61 -3.71 -1.94
CA LEU A 20 -3.42 -4.57 -1.98
C LEU A 20 -3.66 -5.85 -2.81
N GLU A 21 -4.82 -6.48 -2.68
CA GLU A 21 -5.15 -7.67 -3.48
C GLU A 21 -5.34 -7.35 -4.96
N ASN A 22 -5.91 -6.19 -5.30
CA ASN A 22 -5.96 -5.73 -6.70
C ASN A 22 -4.55 -5.53 -7.27
N ALA A 23 -3.64 -4.90 -6.50
CA ALA A 23 -2.25 -4.75 -6.91
C ALA A 23 -1.58 -6.11 -7.19
N ARG A 24 -1.82 -7.10 -6.33
CA ARG A 24 -1.33 -8.47 -6.51
C ARG A 24 -1.96 -9.15 -7.73
N GLU A 25 -3.24 -8.89 -8.00
CA GLU A 25 -3.93 -9.44 -9.17
C GLU A 25 -3.33 -8.92 -10.48
N ILE A 26 -3.04 -7.63 -10.58
CA ILE A 26 -2.35 -7.04 -11.72
C ILE A 26 -1.01 -7.77 -11.97
N LEU A 27 -0.21 -7.95 -10.91
CA LEU A 27 1.09 -8.63 -11.02
C LEU A 27 0.97 -10.10 -11.39
N ARG A 28 -0.03 -10.83 -10.87
CA ARG A 28 -0.27 -12.25 -11.21
C ARG A 28 -0.57 -12.44 -12.70
N ASN A 29 -1.17 -11.44 -13.33
CA ASN A 29 -1.52 -11.48 -14.75
C ASN A 29 -0.44 -10.86 -15.65
N THR A 30 0.69 -10.42 -15.09
CA THR A 30 1.79 -9.81 -15.84
C THR A 30 2.84 -10.86 -16.17
N GLN A 31 3.26 -10.92 -17.44
CA GLN A 31 4.27 -11.87 -17.91
C GLN A 31 5.65 -11.60 -17.27
N ILE A 32 6.32 -12.69 -16.89
CA ILE A 32 7.68 -12.70 -16.33
C ILE A 32 8.59 -13.47 -17.28
N GLU A 33 9.78 -12.95 -17.54
CA GLU A 33 10.87 -13.65 -18.22
C GLU A 33 12.12 -13.62 -17.33
N GLY A 34 12.65 -14.80 -17.01
CA GLY A 34 13.69 -14.93 -16.00
C GLY A 34 13.23 -14.36 -14.65
N ASN A 35 13.89 -13.28 -14.21
CA ASN A 35 13.60 -12.60 -12.94
C ASN A 35 12.95 -11.22 -13.11
N ASN A 36 12.51 -10.86 -14.32
CA ASN A 36 11.94 -9.55 -14.61
C ASN A 36 10.53 -9.67 -15.17
N TYR A 37 9.68 -8.72 -14.79
CA TYR A 37 8.43 -8.48 -15.50
C TYR A 37 8.70 -7.80 -16.84
N MET A 38 8.02 -8.25 -17.89
CA MET A 38 8.29 -7.81 -19.26
C MET A 38 7.66 -6.47 -19.62
N ASP A 39 6.46 -6.19 -19.09
CA ASP A 39 5.76 -4.94 -19.33
C ASP A 39 5.78 -4.05 -18.08
N ARG A 40 6.30 -2.83 -18.21
CA ARG A 40 6.36 -1.86 -17.12
C ARG A 40 5.00 -1.29 -16.74
N LYS A 41 4.04 -1.20 -17.67
CA LYS A 41 2.76 -0.54 -17.41
C LYS A 41 1.96 -1.24 -16.30
N PRO A 42 1.70 -2.56 -16.35
CA PRO A 42 1.02 -3.27 -15.27
C PRO A 42 1.75 -3.16 -13.93
N ILE A 43 3.08 -3.15 -13.94
CA ILE A 43 3.87 -3.01 -12.71
C ILE A 43 3.63 -1.63 -12.09
N ARG A 44 3.66 -0.56 -12.89
CA ARG A 44 3.36 0.80 -12.42
C ARG A 44 1.95 0.89 -11.85
N GLU A 45 0.96 0.30 -12.52
CA GLU A 45 -0.42 0.23 -12.05
C GLU A 45 -0.53 -0.51 -10.70
N ALA A 46 0.16 -1.64 -10.55
CA ALA A 46 0.22 -2.38 -9.30
C ALA A 46 0.86 -1.56 -8.16
N PHE A 47 1.96 -0.87 -8.43
CA PHE A 47 2.61 0.01 -7.44
C PHE A 47 1.73 1.19 -7.03
N GLY A 48 1.06 1.84 -7.99
CA GLY A 48 0.10 2.91 -7.70
C GLY A 48 -1.05 2.40 -6.83
N THR A 49 -1.59 1.24 -7.16
CA THR A 49 -2.67 0.59 -6.41
C THR A 49 -2.21 0.19 -5.00
N ALA A 50 -1.00 -0.33 -4.84
CA ALA A 50 -0.43 -0.66 -3.54
C ALA A 50 -0.15 0.59 -2.69
N TYR A 51 0.23 1.72 -3.30
CA TYR A 51 0.35 2.98 -2.58
C TYR A 51 -1.00 3.48 -2.08
N LEU A 52 -2.08 3.35 -2.88
CA LEU A 52 -3.43 3.65 -2.41
C LEU A 52 -3.83 2.77 -1.22
N ALA A 53 -3.46 1.48 -1.21
CA ALA A 53 -3.68 0.60 -0.06
C ALA A 53 -3.05 1.14 1.23
N VAL A 54 -1.85 1.72 1.14
CA VAL A 54 -1.18 2.38 2.29
C VAL A 54 -1.99 3.58 2.78
N LEU A 55 -2.46 4.44 1.86
CA LEU A 55 -3.23 5.62 2.22
C LEU A 55 -4.57 5.26 2.85
N GLU A 56 -5.28 4.28 2.32
CA GLU A 56 -6.55 3.80 2.89
C GLU A 56 -6.36 3.25 4.31
N ALA A 57 -5.29 2.49 4.56
CA ALA A 57 -5.00 1.99 5.91
C ALA A 57 -4.79 3.14 6.91
N ILE A 58 -4.09 4.19 6.49
CA ILE A 58 -3.88 5.37 7.33
C ILE A 58 -5.22 6.09 7.56
N ASN A 59 -6.03 6.29 6.52
CA ASN A 59 -7.33 6.94 6.62
C ASN A 59 -8.26 6.21 7.58
N GLU A 60 -8.37 4.88 7.45
CA GLU A 60 -9.16 4.05 8.36
C GLU A 60 -8.68 4.19 9.81
N ALA A 61 -7.37 4.18 10.05
CA ALA A 61 -6.81 4.35 11.39
C ALA A 61 -7.07 5.76 11.96
N LEU A 62 -6.97 6.80 11.15
CA LEU A 62 -7.31 8.17 11.57
C LEU A 62 -8.80 8.33 11.89
N ILE A 63 -9.68 7.72 11.09
CA ILE A 63 -11.12 7.71 11.38
C ILE A 63 -11.39 7.01 12.73
N LYS A 64 -10.72 5.87 13.00
CA LYS A 64 -10.80 5.19 14.31
C LYS A 64 -10.29 6.06 15.47
N LYS A 65 -9.43 7.05 15.21
CA LYS A 65 -8.99 8.08 16.17
C LYS A 65 -9.94 9.27 16.30
N GLY A 66 -11.07 9.26 15.58
CA GLY A 66 -12.12 10.28 15.68
C GLY A 66 -12.04 11.38 14.62
N LEU A 67 -11.17 11.27 13.62
CA LEU A 67 -11.12 12.25 12.53
C LEU A 67 -12.29 12.03 11.57
N THR A 68 -12.88 13.12 11.11
CA THR A 68 -13.91 13.10 10.07
C THR A 68 -13.27 13.00 8.67
N PRO A 69 -14.02 12.53 7.65
CA PRO A 69 -13.50 12.47 6.27
C PRO A 69 -12.96 13.81 5.73
N LYS A 70 -13.47 14.95 6.23
CA LYS A 70 -12.99 16.29 5.83
C LYS A 70 -11.61 16.64 6.40
N GLN A 71 -11.22 16.00 7.51
CA GLN A 71 -9.94 16.22 8.19
C GLN A 71 -8.84 15.28 7.68
N LEU A 72 -9.18 14.32 6.81
CA LEU A 72 -8.20 13.37 6.29
C LEU A 72 -7.14 14.06 5.41
N PRO A 73 -5.88 13.58 5.46
CA PRO A 73 -4.81 14.10 4.63
C PRO A 73 -5.08 13.97 3.13
N LYS A 74 -4.58 14.94 2.34
CA LYS A 74 -4.74 14.97 0.86
C LYS A 74 -3.42 14.99 0.10
N LYS A 75 -2.31 15.20 0.81
CA LYS A 75 -0.95 15.31 0.27
C LYS A 75 0.02 14.55 1.16
N VAL A 76 1.12 14.06 0.61
CA VAL A 76 2.07 13.23 1.35
C VAL A 76 2.59 13.94 2.62
N GLU A 77 2.84 15.25 2.57
CA GLU A 77 3.24 16.06 3.73
C GLU A 77 2.21 15.99 4.86
N THR A 78 0.93 16.07 4.52
CA THR A 78 -0.15 15.99 5.51
C THR A 78 -0.34 14.57 6.06
N TYR A 79 -0.04 13.53 5.28
CA TYR A 79 0.00 12.16 5.79
C TYR A 79 1.15 11.97 6.79
N ARG A 80 2.33 12.55 6.53
CA ARG A 80 3.47 12.51 7.45
C ARG A 80 3.12 13.15 8.80
N ILE A 81 2.51 14.34 8.77
CA ILE A 81 2.06 15.06 9.98
C ILE A 81 1.02 14.23 10.73
N ALA A 82 -0.02 13.74 10.06
CA ALA A 82 -1.07 12.96 10.69
C ALA A 82 -0.56 11.66 11.33
N LEU A 83 0.42 10.99 10.70
CA LEU A 83 1.09 9.83 11.28
C LEU A 83 1.83 10.18 12.57
N GLN A 84 2.51 11.33 12.62
CA GLN A 84 3.21 11.80 13.83
C GLN A 84 2.21 12.14 14.94
N ASP A 85 1.16 12.88 14.62
CA ASP A 85 0.24 13.44 15.61
C ASP A 85 -0.75 12.41 16.18
N HIS A 86 -1.19 11.44 15.36
CA HIS A 86 -2.31 10.57 15.73
C HIS A 86 -1.96 9.08 15.88
N LEU A 87 -0.91 8.60 15.20
CA LEU A 87 -0.66 7.16 15.06
C LEU A 87 0.71 6.73 15.61
N SER A 88 1.70 7.62 15.65
CA SER A 88 3.06 7.30 16.07
C SER A 88 3.29 7.66 17.54
N VAL A 89 3.06 6.71 18.45
CA VAL A 89 3.14 7.01 19.89
C VAL A 89 4.58 7.23 20.39
N LYS A 90 5.63 6.60 19.85
CA LYS A 90 7.05 6.89 20.21
C LYS A 90 8.00 6.46 19.09
N ASN A 91 9.17 7.13 18.99
CA ASN A 91 10.38 6.80 18.19
C ASN A 91 10.40 7.02 16.65
N GLY A 92 9.30 7.44 16.02
CA GLY A 92 9.27 7.80 14.59
C GLY A 92 9.47 6.63 13.60
N LYS A 93 9.47 5.38 14.08
CA LYS A 93 9.61 4.18 13.23
C LYS A 93 8.51 4.09 12.18
N LEU A 94 7.26 4.37 12.55
CA LEU A 94 6.13 4.31 11.62
C LEU A 94 6.27 5.32 10.48
N LEU A 95 6.69 6.55 10.79
CA LEU A 95 6.95 7.58 9.78
C LEU A 95 8.08 7.18 8.82
N LYS A 96 9.17 6.59 9.34
CA LYS A 96 10.27 6.08 8.50
C LYS A 96 9.77 5.00 7.54
N GLU A 97 8.98 4.05 8.03
CA GLU A 97 8.39 3.00 7.18
C GLU A 97 7.46 3.58 6.11
N PHE A 98 6.62 4.56 6.46
CA PHE A 98 5.78 5.26 5.49
C PHE A 98 6.61 5.97 4.41
N ASN A 99 7.68 6.68 4.79
CA ASN A 99 8.56 7.34 3.83
C ASN A 99 9.23 6.33 2.89
N SER A 100 9.71 5.19 3.42
CA SER A 100 10.28 4.13 2.57
C SER A 100 9.25 3.56 1.59
N LEU A 101 7.98 3.39 2.00
CA LEU A 101 6.91 2.95 1.10
C LEU A 101 6.53 4.03 0.08
N TYR A 102 6.54 5.30 0.46
CA TYR A 102 6.34 6.40 -0.48
C TYR A 102 7.42 6.40 -1.57
N ASP A 103 8.70 6.31 -1.18
CA ASP A 103 9.81 6.29 -2.11
C ASP A 103 9.77 5.05 -3.03
N ALA A 104 9.49 3.87 -2.47
CA ALA A 104 9.44 2.64 -3.24
C ALA A 104 8.20 2.53 -4.13
N LEU A 105 7.00 2.74 -3.59
CA LEU A 105 5.75 2.49 -4.29
C LEU A 105 5.37 3.66 -5.20
N HIS A 106 5.39 4.89 -4.67
CA HIS A 106 4.90 6.05 -5.40
C HIS A 106 5.96 6.60 -6.36
N ILE A 107 7.19 6.81 -5.88
CA ILE A 107 8.25 7.43 -6.68
C ILE A 107 8.91 6.40 -7.60
N ALA A 108 9.61 5.41 -7.07
CA ALA A 108 10.39 4.46 -7.87
C ALA A 108 9.50 3.50 -8.69
N GLY A 109 8.46 2.94 -8.06
CA GLY A 109 7.54 1.98 -8.67
C GLY A 109 6.57 2.62 -9.65
N TYR A 110 5.65 3.46 -9.15
CA TYR A 110 4.59 4.05 -9.97
C TYR A 110 5.08 5.17 -10.90
N TYR A 111 5.76 6.19 -10.37
CA TYR A 111 6.09 7.38 -11.16
C TYR A 111 7.23 7.11 -12.13
N GLN A 112 8.35 6.57 -11.66
CA GLN A 112 9.56 6.36 -12.47
C GLN A 112 9.58 4.99 -13.18
N GLY A 113 8.84 3.99 -12.70
CA GLY A 113 8.81 2.65 -13.31
C GLY A 113 10.13 1.90 -13.23
N LEU A 114 10.94 2.13 -12.19
CA LEU A 114 12.29 1.56 -12.02
C LEU A 114 12.29 0.18 -11.38
N LEU A 115 11.20 -0.22 -10.74
CA LEU A 115 11.08 -1.51 -10.04
C LEU A 115 10.36 -2.52 -10.91
N TYR A 116 11.09 -3.44 -11.52
CA TYR A 116 10.53 -4.48 -12.40
C TYR A 116 11.13 -5.88 -12.16
N GLU A 117 12.10 -5.99 -11.26
CA GLU A 117 12.67 -7.26 -10.83
C GLU A 117 11.72 -7.93 -9.83
N VAL A 118 11.46 -9.23 -10.02
CA VAL A 118 10.39 -9.97 -9.34
C VAL A 118 10.60 -10.00 -7.83
N HIS A 119 11.83 -10.13 -7.35
CA HIS A 119 12.11 -10.13 -5.91
C HIS A 119 11.78 -8.75 -5.28
N LEU A 120 12.25 -7.65 -5.88
CA LEU A 120 11.95 -6.30 -5.41
C LEU A 120 10.44 -6.00 -5.37
N VAL A 121 9.70 -6.37 -6.42
CA VAL A 121 8.25 -6.20 -6.48
C VAL A 121 7.56 -6.99 -5.35
N LYS A 122 7.95 -8.25 -5.12
CA LYS A 122 7.40 -9.07 -4.05
C LYS A 122 7.68 -8.49 -2.66
N GLU A 123 8.90 -8.02 -2.42
CA GLU A 123 9.26 -7.43 -1.12
C GLU A 123 8.51 -6.11 -0.86
N ALA A 124 8.27 -5.30 -1.89
CA ALA A 124 7.43 -4.12 -1.77
C ALA A 124 5.99 -4.47 -1.35
N MET A 125 5.37 -5.48 -1.98
CA MET A 125 4.01 -5.92 -1.63
C MET A 125 3.93 -6.49 -0.21
N LYS A 126 4.97 -7.20 0.25
CA LYS A 126 5.05 -7.68 1.65
C LYS A 126 5.23 -6.52 2.62
N ALA A 127 6.05 -5.53 2.28
CA ALA A 127 6.25 -4.34 3.10
C ALA A 127 4.93 -3.55 3.25
N THR A 128 4.17 -3.38 2.17
CA THR A 128 2.82 -2.81 2.19
C THR A 128 1.91 -3.57 3.14
N GLU A 129 1.83 -4.90 3.03
CA GLU A 129 0.99 -5.71 3.92
C GLU A 129 1.36 -5.56 5.40
N ARG A 130 2.66 -5.58 5.71
CA ARG A 130 3.16 -5.39 7.08
C ARG A 130 2.78 -4.01 7.63
N PHE A 131 2.87 -2.97 6.80
CA PHE A 131 2.50 -1.62 7.19
C PHE A 131 0.99 -1.51 7.45
N ILE A 132 0.15 -2.03 6.55
CA ILE A 132 -1.31 -2.05 6.73
C ILE A 132 -1.66 -2.73 8.05
N LYS A 133 -1.17 -3.96 8.28
CA LYS A 133 -1.40 -4.70 9.53
C LYS A 133 -0.97 -3.94 10.78
N LYS A 134 0.11 -3.18 10.72
CA LYS A 134 0.62 -2.38 11.85
C LYS A 134 -0.26 -1.18 12.16
N VAL A 135 -0.80 -0.53 11.13
CA VAL A 135 -1.61 0.69 11.28
C VAL A 135 -3.06 0.37 11.63
N THR A 136 -3.56 -0.81 11.23
CA THR A 136 -4.95 -1.22 11.45
C THR A 136 -5.18 -2.12 12.67
N ALA A 137 -4.10 -2.62 13.31
CA ALA A 137 -4.13 -3.35 14.58
C ALA A 137 -4.57 -2.47 15.75
#